data_AF-P83668-F1
#
_entry.id   AF-P83668-F1
#
_cell.length_a   1.000
_cell.length_b   1.000
_cell.length_c   1.000
_cell.angle_alpha   90.00
_cell.angle_beta   90.00
_cell.angle_gamma   90.00
#
_symmetry.space_group_name_H-M   'P 1'
#
loop_
_entity.id
_entity.type
_entity.pdbx_description
1 polymer ?
#
loop_
_entity_poly.entity_id
_entity_poly.type
_entity_poly.pdbx_seq_one_letter_code
_entity_poly.pdbx_strand_id
1 'polypeptide(L)' 'VTCDLLSFEAKGFAANHSICAAHCLVIGRKGGACQNGVCVCRN' A
#
# COMPACT_ATOMS: atom_id res chain seq x y z
N VAL A 1 0.09 -4.56 -5.88
CA VAL A 1 0.99 -3.61 -5.18
C VAL A 1 1.72 -4.39 -4.09
N THR A 2 3.01 -4.67 -4.28
CA THR A 2 3.84 -5.25 -3.21
C THR A 2 4.29 -4.13 -2.29
N CYS A 3 4.36 -4.44 -1.00
CA CYS A 3 4.92 -3.58 0.01
C CYS A 3 6.20 -4.24 0.52
N ASP A 4 7.23 -4.37 -0.31
CA ASP A 4 8.49 -4.99 0.11
C ASP A 4 9.21 -4.18 1.19
N LEU A 5 9.31 -4.69 2.42
CA LEU A 5 9.95 -4.04 3.59
C LEU A 5 11.34 -3.44 3.28
N LEU A 6 12.06 -4.00 2.31
CA LEU A 6 13.39 -3.55 1.88
C LEU A 6 13.35 -2.46 0.80
N SER A 7 12.28 -2.39 0.00
CA SER A 7 11.98 -1.24 -0.87
C SER A 7 11.46 -0.04 -0.06
N PHE A 8 11.22 -0.20 1.26
CA PHE A 8 10.63 0.82 2.15
C PHE A 8 11.56 1.99 2.45
N GLU A 9 12.86 1.77 2.37
CA GLU A 9 13.86 2.78 2.71
C GLU A 9 14.18 3.67 1.50
N ALA A 10 14.14 3.11 0.29
CA ALA A 10 14.68 3.74 -0.91
C ALA A 10 13.82 4.88 -1.50
N LYS A 11 12.53 5.00 -1.15
CA LYS A 11 11.64 6.00 -1.79
C LYS A 11 10.71 6.78 -0.85
N GLY A 12 11.02 6.80 0.45
CA GLY A 12 10.25 7.56 1.44
C GLY A 12 9.01 6.81 1.92
N PHE A 13 9.25 5.80 2.76
CA PHE A 13 8.40 5.14 3.77
C PHE A 13 6.88 5.46 3.84
N ALA A 14 6.45 6.73 3.81
CA ALA A 14 5.05 7.13 3.86
C ALA A 14 4.27 6.94 2.54
N ALA A 15 4.97 6.90 1.40
CA ALA A 15 4.35 6.79 0.07
C ALA A 15 3.71 5.41 -0.18
N ASN A 16 4.18 4.34 0.46
CA ASN A 16 3.71 2.98 0.16
C ASN A 16 2.32 2.68 0.72
N HIS A 17 2.05 3.09 1.96
CA HIS A 17 0.68 3.01 2.50
C HIS A 17 -0.29 3.81 1.66
N SER A 18 0.13 4.98 1.18
CA SER A 18 -0.68 5.84 0.32
C SER A 18 -0.83 5.28 -1.10
N ILE A 19 0.17 4.63 -1.70
CA ILE A 19 0.03 3.93 -2.99
C ILE A 19 -0.92 2.74 -2.85
N CYS A 20 -0.75 1.91 -1.81
CA CYS A 20 -1.67 0.81 -1.53
C CYS A 20 -3.10 1.34 -1.34
N ALA A 21 -3.27 2.38 -0.52
CA ALA A 21 -4.57 2.99 -0.30
C ALA A 21 -5.16 3.58 -1.58
N ALA A 22 -4.38 4.34 -2.36
CA ALA A 22 -4.80 4.92 -3.63
C ALA A 22 -5.18 3.84 -4.65
N HIS A 23 -4.38 2.78 -4.78
CA HIS A 23 -4.71 1.64 -5.62
C HIS A 23 -6.04 1.00 -5.22
N CYS A 24 -6.24 0.78 -3.92
CA CYS A 24 -7.51 0.25 -3.41
C CYS A 24 -8.69 1.20 -3.68
N LEU A 25 -8.50 2.51 -3.56
CA LEU A 25 -9.53 3.51 -3.90
C LEU A 25 -9.86 3.49 -5.39
N VAL A 26 -8.86 3.38 -6.28
CA VAL A 26 -9.05 3.32 -7.74
C VAL A 26 -9.88 2.10 -8.15
N ILE A 27 -9.71 0.95 -7.47
CA ILE A 27 -10.52 -0.25 -7.73
C ILE A 27 -11.87 -0.24 -6.98
N GLY A 28 -12.25 0.88 -6.33
CA GLY A 28 -13.55 1.06 -5.68
C GLY A 28 -13.66 0.48 -4.25
N ARG A 29 -12.53 0.25 -3.57
CA ARG A 29 -12.50 -0.15 -2.15
C ARG A 29 -12.34 1.09 -1.27
N LYS A 30 -12.67 1.02 0.03
CA LYS A 30 -12.51 2.14 0.99
C LYS A 30 -11.05 2.54 1.28
N GLY A 31 -10.09 1.89 0.66
CA GLY A 31 -8.66 2.11 0.85
C GLY A 31 -7.94 0.81 1.19
N GLY A 32 -6.68 0.91 1.61
CA GLY A 32 -5.84 -0.24 1.86
C GLY A 32 -4.70 0.08 2.80
N ALA A 33 -4.07 -0.96 3.32
CA ALA A 33 -2.85 -0.84 4.09
C ALA A 33 -1.93 -2.03 3.79
N CYS A 34 -0.62 -1.79 3.87
CA CYS A 34 0.35 -2.86 3.79
C CYS A 34 0.30 -3.70 5.07
N GLN A 35 0.12 -5.01 4.93
CA GLN A 35 0.29 -6.01 5.98
C GLN A 35 1.34 -7.02 5.52
N ASN A 36 2.42 -7.17 6.28
CA ASN A 36 3.46 -8.17 6.05
C ASN A 36 3.92 -8.28 4.58
N GLY A 37 4.23 -7.15 3.93
CA GLY A 37 4.67 -7.20 2.54
C GLY A 37 3.56 -7.04 1.50
N VAL A 38 2.29 -7.17 1.90
CA VAL A 38 1.16 -7.30 0.98
C VAL A 38 0.19 -6.14 1.17
N CYS A 39 -0.20 -5.50 0.07
CA CYS A 39 -1.26 -4.50 0.12
C CYS A 39 -2.62 -5.19 0.33
N VAL A 40 -3.25 -4.93 1.48
CA VAL A 40 -4.59 -5.43 1.82
C VAL A 40 -5.60 -4.30 1.66
N CYS A 41 -6.50 -4.44 0.69
CA CYS A 41 -7.61 -3.50 0.49
C CYS A 41 -8.76 -3.79 1.46
N ARG A 42 -9.24 -2.74 2.13
CA ARG A 42 -10.43 -2.78 2.99
C ARG A 42 -11.65 -2.41 2.15
N ASN A 43 -12.67 -3.26 2.18
CA ASN A 43 -13.94 -3.00 1.50
C ASN A 43 -14.72 -1.88 2.19
#